data_AF-A0A9E0KUA9-F1
#
_entry.id   AF-A0A9E0KUA9-F1
#
_cell.length_a   1.000
_cell.length_b   1.000
_cell.length_c   1.000
_cell.angle_alpha   90.00
_cell.angle_beta   90.00
_cell.angle_gamma   90.00
#
_symmetry.space_group_name_H-M   'P 1'
#
loop_
_entity.id
_entity.type
_entity.pdbx_description
1 polymer ?
#
loop_
_entity_poly.entity_id
_entity_poly.type
_entity_poly.pdbx_seq_one_letter_code
_entity_poly.pdbx_strand_id
1 'polypeptide(L)'
;MKKILIILMFLIAYGSLYPFDFSMPVIKSDMEISVFFATLAGYSKGDLLQNVLLFLPFGFIGPFLRSSSGKRLPDFVYAVVFLSFGFMFAIFVQILQIYVPSRIPGLGDALVNLAGSIMGYIGGLIFKKHAESVHTELRASDIFIMVLLSSWVSYKLFPFIPTFDWQNMKDSLKPLLLNPDFEILSFVGNTISVYLIGYLFHKSSMKQPTLYYVFFVYIVLGLQIFFIDVDISINEVLGAIVAMILWFGSAAYVRAHHALLVCLFTAMLVFYFLYPFEWLMHYHSFSFVPFSGFLTGSIEVNFLNLFLKLFLYGGLLKILWDIPLKPFTALMAASFIVGGIEFLQIFMSAEHTPEITDPLLVVIIYYLTPKTNQIIRFAPKTSA
;
A
#
# COMPACT_ATOMS: atom_id res chain seq x y z
N MET A 1 -1.74 12.06 -12.61
CA MET A 1 -0.27 11.93 -12.54
C MET A 1 0.41 13.07 -11.79
N LYS A 2 0.34 14.36 -12.18
CA LYS A 2 1.03 15.46 -11.45
C LYS A 2 0.67 15.54 -9.96
N LYS A 3 -0.61 15.38 -9.61
CA LYS A 3 -1.06 15.36 -8.20
C LYS A 3 -0.43 14.21 -7.39
N ILE A 4 -0.28 13.04 -8.02
CA ILE A 4 0.34 11.86 -7.40
C ILE A 4 1.81 12.15 -7.11
N LEU A 5 2.54 12.76 -8.05
CA LEU A 5 3.93 13.18 -7.84
C LEU A 5 4.09 14.08 -6.62
N ILE A 6 3.23 15.10 -6.49
CA ILE A 6 3.30 16.05 -5.37
C ILE A 6 3.04 15.34 -4.04
N ILE A 7 2.03 14.46 -3.99
CA ILE A 7 1.71 13.68 -2.80
C ILE A 7 2.89 12.76 -2.43
N LEU A 8 3.49 12.07 -3.42
CA LEU A 8 4.66 11.22 -3.18
C LEU A 8 5.85 12.02 -2.66
N MET A 9 6.18 13.16 -3.28
CA MET A 9 7.26 14.02 -2.80
C MET A 9 7.00 14.51 -1.38
N PHE A 10 5.76 14.89 -1.05
CA PHE A 10 5.39 15.27 0.30
C PHE A 10 5.58 14.12 1.29
N LEU A 11 5.09 12.91 0.98
CA LEU A 11 5.24 11.74 1.85
C LEU A 11 6.71 11.33 2.05
N ILE A 12 7.52 11.42 0.98
CA ILE A 12 8.97 11.17 1.06
C ILE A 12 9.63 12.18 2.00
N ALA A 13 9.42 13.48 1.77
CA ALA A 13 9.99 14.51 2.65
C ALA A 13 9.49 14.37 4.10
N TYR A 14 8.21 14.06 4.29
CA TYR A 14 7.62 13.85 5.60
C TYR A 14 8.29 12.70 6.36
N GLY A 15 8.36 11.51 5.73
CA GLY A 15 8.96 10.33 6.36
C GLY A 15 10.45 10.50 6.65
N SER A 16 11.18 11.16 5.76
CA SER A 16 12.62 11.44 5.96
C SER A 16 12.88 12.48 7.05
N LEU A 17 12.00 13.46 7.25
CA LEU A 17 12.21 14.55 8.21
C LEU A 17 11.56 14.32 9.58
N TYR A 18 10.68 13.32 9.71
CA TYR A 18 10.16 12.88 11.01
C TYR A 18 11.32 12.52 11.95
N PRO A 19 11.29 12.87 13.25
CA PRO A 19 10.19 13.45 14.03
C PRO A 19 10.12 14.98 14.03
N PHE A 20 10.80 15.68 13.10
CA PHE A 20 10.79 17.14 12.97
C PHE A 20 11.42 17.89 14.17
N ASP A 21 12.37 17.27 14.87
CA ASP A 21 13.11 17.86 15.98
C ASP A 21 14.22 18.83 15.51
N PHE A 22 13.85 19.80 14.68
CA PHE A 22 14.80 20.69 14.05
C PHE A 22 15.60 21.52 15.07
N SER A 23 16.92 21.49 14.96
CA SER A 23 17.81 22.35 15.76
C SER A 23 19.01 22.81 14.94
N MET A 24 19.68 23.86 15.41
CA MET A 24 20.91 24.30 14.76
C MET A 24 22.01 23.24 14.93
N PRO A 25 22.59 22.75 13.83
CA PRO A 25 23.62 21.72 13.92
C PRO A 25 24.83 22.30 14.64
N VAL A 26 25.19 21.71 15.76
CA VAL A 26 26.50 21.90 16.36
C VAL A 26 27.38 20.88 15.66
N ILE A 27 28.06 21.27 14.58
CA ILE A 27 29.03 20.40 13.91
C ILE A 27 30.20 20.24 14.88
N LYS A 28 30.25 19.10 15.57
CA LYS A 28 31.19 18.89 16.68
C LYS A 28 32.53 18.35 16.21
N SER A 29 32.61 17.77 15.01
CA SER A 29 33.86 17.19 14.49
C SER A 29 33.89 16.97 12.97
N ASP A 30 35.09 16.83 12.41
CA ASP A 30 35.32 16.41 11.02
C ASP A 30 34.72 15.02 10.70
N MET A 31 34.47 14.21 11.72
CA MET A 31 33.85 12.88 11.60
C MET A 31 32.42 12.99 11.05
N GLU A 32 31.63 13.98 11.46
CA GLU A 32 30.25 14.16 11.01
C GLU A 32 30.17 14.52 9.52
N ILE A 33 31.13 15.31 9.03
CA ILE A 33 31.28 15.62 7.61
C ILE A 33 31.70 14.35 6.85
N SER A 34 32.65 13.59 7.38
CA SER A 34 33.10 12.35 6.74
C SER A 34 31.99 11.29 6.66
N VAL A 35 31.09 11.22 7.65
CA VAL A 35 29.92 10.32 7.66
C VAL A 35 28.90 10.74 6.60
N PHE A 36 28.66 12.04 6.43
CA PHE A 36 27.79 12.54 5.36
C PHE A 36 28.28 12.17 3.96
N PHE A 37 29.60 12.15 3.74
CA PHE A 37 30.25 11.74 2.49
C PHE A 37 30.62 10.25 2.43
N ALA A 38 30.43 9.49 3.51
CA ALA A 38 30.76 8.07 3.55
C ALA A 38 29.87 7.31 2.56
N THR A 39 30.52 6.58 1.65
CA THR A 39 29.88 5.97 0.49
C THR A 39 29.69 4.47 0.75
N LEU A 40 28.45 4.11 1.12
CA LEU A 40 27.88 2.74 1.08
C LEU A 40 28.50 1.66 2.00
N ALA A 41 29.70 1.87 2.56
CA ALA A 41 30.33 0.92 3.45
C ALA A 41 29.61 0.86 4.81
N GLY A 42 28.91 -0.25 5.10
CA GLY A 42 28.20 -0.47 6.37
C GLY A 42 26.67 -0.37 6.28
N TYR A 43 26.11 -0.25 5.08
CA TYR A 43 24.66 -0.20 4.87
C TYR A 43 23.97 -1.49 5.34
N SER A 44 22.99 -1.39 6.23
CA SER A 44 22.16 -2.54 6.58
C SER A 44 21.24 -2.90 5.41
N LYS A 45 20.82 -4.17 5.32
CA LYS A 45 19.85 -4.59 4.29
C LYS A 45 18.52 -3.86 4.43
N GLY A 46 18.10 -3.55 5.67
CA GLY A 46 16.88 -2.82 5.97
C GLY A 46 16.92 -1.39 5.44
N ASP A 47 18.02 -0.66 5.69
CA ASP A 47 18.19 0.72 5.24
C ASP A 47 18.21 0.80 3.71
N LEU A 48 18.86 -0.17 3.06
CA LEU A 48 18.89 -0.26 1.60
C LEU A 48 17.48 -0.45 1.03
N LEU A 49 16.73 -1.41 1.58
CA LEU A 49 15.38 -1.71 1.14
C LEU A 49 14.44 -0.52 1.36
N GLN A 50 14.53 0.13 2.52
CA GLN A 50 13.72 1.30 2.84
C GLN A 50 13.92 2.45 1.84
N ASN A 51 15.18 2.84 1.59
CA ASN A 51 15.49 3.93 0.69
C ASN A 51 15.13 3.60 -0.77
N VAL A 52 15.34 2.35 -1.20
CA VAL A 52 14.86 1.88 -2.52
C VAL A 52 13.34 2.00 -2.64
N LEU A 53 12.61 1.42 -1.69
CA LEU A 53 11.14 1.37 -1.73
C LEU A 53 10.51 2.76 -1.61
N LEU A 54 11.16 3.69 -0.89
CA LEU A 54 10.69 5.06 -0.72
C LEU A 54 10.63 5.82 -2.05
N PHE A 55 11.63 5.66 -2.91
CA PHE A 55 11.73 6.36 -4.19
C PHE A 55 11.24 5.56 -5.41
N LEU A 56 11.00 4.25 -5.26
CA LEU A 56 10.48 3.41 -6.36
C LEU A 56 9.14 3.92 -6.91
N PRO A 57 8.11 4.25 -6.10
CA PRO A 57 6.85 4.83 -6.60
C PRO A 57 7.06 6.18 -7.32
N PHE A 58 8.00 7.01 -6.83
CA PHE A 58 8.36 8.28 -7.47
C PHE A 58 8.92 8.04 -8.88
N GLY A 59 9.84 7.09 -9.02
CA GLY A 59 10.38 6.66 -10.31
C GLY A 59 9.29 6.17 -11.26
N PHE A 60 8.43 5.28 -10.77
CA PHE A 60 7.39 4.60 -11.55
C PHE A 60 6.44 5.55 -12.26
N ILE A 61 6.08 6.67 -11.66
CA ILE A 61 5.16 7.63 -12.28
C ILE A 61 5.81 8.50 -13.37
N GLY A 62 7.14 8.56 -13.43
CA GLY A 62 7.91 9.40 -14.35
C GLY A 62 7.49 9.28 -15.83
N PRO A 63 7.41 8.06 -16.40
CA PRO A 63 6.99 7.85 -17.79
C PRO A 63 5.55 8.31 -18.13
N PHE A 64 4.69 8.43 -17.11
CA PHE A 64 3.28 8.84 -17.26
C PHE A 64 3.06 10.35 -17.10
N LEU A 65 4.03 11.08 -16.56
CA LEU A 65 3.98 12.54 -16.41
C LEU A 65 4.28 13.30 -17.69
N ARG A 66 4.84 12.61 -18.69
CA ARG A 66 5.21 13.21 -19.96
C ARG A 66 3.98 13.68 -20.73
N SER A 67 3.93 14.99 -21.00
CA SER A 67 2.85 15.60 -21.77
C SER A 67 2.80 15.05 -23.20
N SER A 68 1.58 14.88 -23.71
CA SER A 68 1.33 14.50 -25.11
C SER A 68 1.33 15.67 -26.09
N SER A 69 1.61 16.92 -25.66
CA SER A 69 1.54 18.10 -26.54
C SER A 69 2.88 18.85 -26.61
N GLY A 70 3.37 19.15 -27.82
CA GLY A 70 4.54 20.01 -28.11
C GLY A 70 5.79 19.33 -28.69
N LYS A 71 6.83 20.14 -29.02
CA LYS A 71 8.18 19.67 -29.39
C LYS A 71 8.80 18.96 -28.19
N ARG A 72 8.92 17.62 -28.25
CA ARG A 72 9.32 16.81 -27.10
C ARG A 72 10.82 16.57 -27.08
N LEU A 73 11.41 16.66 -25.89
CA LEU A 73 12.75 16.11 -25.63
C LEU A 73 12.80 14.62 -26.01
N PRO A 74 13.94 14.10 -26.49
CA PRO A 74 14.16 12.67 -26.66
C PRO A 74 13.88 11.90 -25.36
N ASP A 75 13.40 10.66 -25.47
CA ASP A 75 12.94 9.84 -24.34
C ASP A 75 14.03 9.66 -23.27
N PHE A 76 15.26 9.43 -23.73
CA PHE A 76 16.44 9.36 -22.88
C PHE A 76 16.70 10.67 -22.13
N VAL A 77 16.62 11.82 -22.82
CA VAL A 77 16.85 13.13 -22.20
C VAL A 77 15.80 13.45 -21.15
N TYR A 78 14.52 13.14 -21.42
CA TYR A 78 13.46 13.30 -20.42
C TYR A 78 13.70 12.40 -19.18
N ALA A 79 14.10 11.14 -19.40
CA ALA A 79 14.41 10.23 -18.30
C ALA A 79 15.54 10.76 -17.42
N VAL A 80 16.63 11.23 -18.04
CA VAL A 80 17.77 11.85 -17.33
C VAL A 80 17.29 13.06 -16.54
N VAL A 81 16.56 14.00 -17.15
CA VAL A 81 16.07 15.21 -16.45
C VAL A 81 15.17 14.84 -15.27
N PHE A 82 14.25 13.88 -15.44
CA PHE A 82 13.34 13.44 -14.37
C PHE A 82 14.10 12.76 -13.22
N LEU A 83 15.02 11.85 -13.53
CA LEU A 83 15.82 11.15 -12.52
C LEU A 83 16.79 12.09 -11.81
N SER A 84 17.39 13.05 -12.54
CA SER A 84 18.20 14.11 -11.94
C SER A 84 17.37 14.98 -11.00
N PHE A 85 16.13 15.33 -11.35
CA PHE A 85 15.22 16.04 -10.45
C PHE A 85 14.93 15.23 -9.18
N GLY A 86 14.65 13.94 -9.30
CA GLY A 86 14.47 13.04 -8.15
C GLY A 86 15.71 12.95 -7.26
N PHE A 87 16.90 12.87 -7.85
CA PHE A 87 18.16 12.84 -7.12
C PHE A 87 18.46 14.16 -6.40
N MET A 88 18.24 15.29 -7.07
CA MET A 88 18.37 16.62 -6.44
C MET A 88 17.39 16.79 -5.28
N PHE A 89 16.18 16.26 -5.42
CA PHE A 89 15.21 16.23 -4.33
C PHE A 89 15.68 15.35 -3.16
N ALA A 90 16.24 14.16 -3.42
CA ALA A 90 16.82 13.30 -2.38
C ALA A 90 17.97 13.99 -1.64
N ILE A 91 18.90 14.64 -2.37
CA ILE A 91 19.99 15.42 -1.77
C ILE A 91 19.44 16.58 -0.93
N PHE A 92 18.43 17.30 -1.43
CA PHE A 92 17.80 18.38 -0.69
C PHE A 92 17.22 17.89 0.65
N VAL A 93 16.56 16.73 0.67
CA VAL A 93 16.07 16.11 1.90
C VAL A 93 17.21 15.74 2.85
N GLN A 94 18.31 15.18 2.34
CA GLN A 94 19.49 14.85 3.14
C GLN A 94 20.16 16.09 3.75
N ILE A 95 20.19 17.21 3.01
CA ILE A 95 20.66 18.50 3.54
C ILE A 95 19.75 18.99 4.67
N LEU A 96 18.42 18.87 4.51
CA LEU A 96 17.48 19.23 5.56
C LEU A 96 17.64 18.35 6.82
N GLN A 97 17.99 17.08 6.66
CA GLN A 97 18.25 16.17 7.79
C GLN A 97 19.48 16.56 8.62
N ILE A 98 20.41 17.39 8.12
CA ILE A 98 21.49 17.97 8.93
C ILE A 98 20.93 18.76 10.12
N TYR A 99 19.76 19.37 9.95
CA TYR A 99 19.09 20.13 10.99
C TYR A 99 18.23 19.26 11.90
N VAL A 100 18.20 17.94 11.71
CA VAL A 100 17.36 16.98 12.47
C VAL A 100 18.29 16.05 13.27
N PRO A 101 18.60 16.34 14.54
CA PRO A 101 19.63 15.63 15.32
C PRO A 101 19.34 14.14 15.51
N SER A 102 18.07 13.76 15.49
CA SER A 102 17.63 12.36 15.57
C SER A 102 17.91 11.55 14.29
N ARG A 103 18.40 12.19 13.22
CA ARG A 103 18.70 11.55 11.93
C ARG A 103 20.18 11.61 11.62
N ILE A 104 20.65 10.57 10.94
CA ILE A 104 22.01 10.49 10.41
C ILE A 104 21.91 10.78 8.91
N PRO A 105 22.22 12.02 8.47
CA PRO A 105 22.18 12.34 7.05
C PRO A 105 23.35 11.66 6.33
N GLY A 106 23.09 11.15 5.13
CA GLY A 106 24.09 10.47 4.30
C GLY A 106 23.83 10.66 2.81
N LEU A 107 24.85 11.09 2.06
CA LEU A 107 24.76 11.11 0.60
C LEU A 107 24.63 9.71 0.00
N GLY A 108 25.07 8.67 0.73
CA GLY A 108 24.80 7.27 0.40
C GLY A 108 23.30 7.01 0.22
N ASP A 109 22.45 7.56 1.07
CA ASP A 109 20.99 7.43 0.99
C ASP A 109 20.44 8.06 -0.29
N ALA A 110 20.96 9.22 -0.68
CA ALA A 110 20.56 9.85 -1.94
C ALA A 110 20.91 8.97 -3.16
N LEU A 111 22.03 8.25 -3.13
CA LEU A 111 22.41 7.31 -4.18
C LEU A 111 21.49 6.07 -4.21
N VAL A 112 21.13 5.53 -3.04
CA VAL A 112 20.19 4.40 -2.94
C VAL A 112 18.77 4.83 -3.39
N ASN A 113 18.34 6.05 -3.02
CA ASN A 113 17.10 6.66 -3.48
C ASN A 113 17.08 6.88 -5.01
N LEU A 114 18.22 7.24 -5.62
CA LEU A 114 18.37 7.30 -7.06
C LEU A 114 18.22 5.90 -7.69
N ALA A 115 18.82 4.86 -7.10
CA ALA A 115 18.63 3.48 -7.56
C ALA A 115 17.14 3.07 -7.52
N GLY A 116 16.44 3.39 -6.42
CA GLY A 116 14.99 3.22 -6.30
C GLY A 116 14.22 3.95 -7.41
N SER A 117 14.56 5.22 -7.67
CA SER A 117 13.96 6.02 -8.75
C SER A 117 14.19 5.42 -10.14
N ILE A 118 15.40 4.90 -10.41
CA ILE A 118 15.74 4.25 -11.68
C ILE A 118 14.92 2.97 -11.86
N MET A 119 14.90 2.09 -10.85
CA MET A 119 14.12 0.85 -10.87
C MET A 119 12.64 1.13 -11.08
N GLY A 120 12.09 2.11 -10.35
CA GLY A 120 10.74 2.60 -10.53
C GLY A 120 10.48 3.04 -11.97
N TYR A 121 11.33 3.92 -12.51
CA TYR A 121 11.16 4.46 -13.87
C TYR A 121 11.18 3.36 -14.94
N ILE A 122 12.07 2.39 -14.82
CA ILE A 122 12.12 1.21 -15.70
C ILE A 122 10.81 0.41 -15.57
N GLY A 123 10.35 0.12 -14.35
CA GLY A 123 9.08 -0.56 -14.11
C GLY A 123 7.89 0.18 -14.73
N GLY A 124 7.87 1.51 -14.61
CA GLY A 124 6.85 2.36 -15.23
C GLY A 124 6.87 2.31 -16.76
N LEU A 125 8.06 2.24 -17.36
CA LEU A 125 8.21 2.08 -18.82
C LEU A 125 7.71 0.71 -19.29
N ILE A 126 8.10 -0.36 -18.60
CA ILE A 126 7.66 -1.73 -18.91
C ILE A 126 6.15 -1.81 -18.83
N PHE A 127 5.56 -1.30 -17.75
CA PHE A 127 4.10 -1.27 -17.57
C PHE A 127 3.41 -0.48 -18.68
N LYS A 128 3.90 0.73 -18.96
CA LYS A 128 3.32 1.58 -20.00
C LYS A 128 3.37 0.92 -21.38
N LYS A 129 4.52 0.37 -21.76
CA LYS A 129 4.70 -0.33 -23.04
C LYS A 129 3.81 -1.57 -23.13
N HIS A 130 3.70 -2.34 -22.05
CA HIS A 130 2.81 -3.50 -22.02
C HIS A 130 1.34 -3.09 -22.17
N ALA A 131 0.89 -2.09 -21.42
CA ALA A 131 -0.47 -1.55 -21.52
C ALA A 131 -0.79 -1.00 -22.93
N GLU A 132 0.16 -0.32 -23.57
CA GLU A 132 0.05 0.14 -24.97
C GLU A 132 -0.01 -1.05 -25.96
N SER A 133 0.78 -2.10 -25.74
CA SER A 133 0.86 -3.28 -26.63
C SER A 133 -0.40 -4.14 -26.65
N VAL A 134 -1.12 -4.20 -25.52
CA VAL A 134 -2.35 -5.00 -25.39
C VAL A 134 -3.59 -4.14 -25.74
N HIS A 135 -3.39 -2.95 -26.34
CA HIS A 135 -4.44 -1.95 -26.63
C HIS A 135 -5.43 -1.77 -25.48
N THR A 136 -4.93 -1.86 -24.24
CA THR A 136 -5.81 -1.95 -23.09
C THR A 136 -6.32 -0.56 -22.75
N GLU A 137 -7.59 -0.32 -23.03
CA GLU A 137 -8.33 0.81 -22.46
C GLU A 137 -8.64 0.48 -21.00
N LEU A 138 -7.72 0.80 -20.08
CA LEU A 138 -7.96 0.64 -18.66
C LEU A 138 -8.85 1.78 -18.17
N ARG A 139 -9.97 1.45 -17.53
CA ARG A 139 -10.73 2.44 -16.78
C ARG A 139 -9.93 2.80 -15.54
N ALA A 140 -9.97 4.06 -15.14
CA ALA A 140 -9.42 4.49 -13.86
C ALA A 140 -9.86 3.63 -12.67
N SER A 141 -11.11 3.17 -12.69
CA SER A 141 -11.67 2.25 -11.70
C SER A 141 -10.96 0.89 -11.67
N ASP A 142 -10.56 0.36 -12.84
CA ASP A 142 -9.85 -0.92 -12.96
C ASP A 142 -8.44 -0.81 -12.39
N ILE A 143 -7.76 0.33 -12.61
CA ILE A 143 -6.45 0.58 -12.01
C ILE A 143 -6.57 0.63 -10.49
N PHE A 144 -7.60 1.29 -9.95
CA PHE A 144 -7.82 1.32 -8.51
C PHE A 144 -8.07 -0.08 -7.95
N ILE A 145 -8.91 -0.88 -8.62
CA ILE A 145 -9.13 -2.28 -8.25
C ILE A 145 -7.81 -3.07 -8.28
N MET A 146 -6.97 -2.91 -9.30
CA MET A 146 -5.66 -3.56 -9.37
C MET A 146 -4.76 -3.16 -8.20
N VAL A 147 -4.73 -1.87 -7.82
CA VAL A 147 -3.96 -1.41 -6.65
C VAL A 147 -4.46 -2.10 -5.38
N LEU A 148 -5.77 -2.20 -5.16
CA LEU A 148 -6.33 -2.88 -3.99
C LEU A 148 -5.98 -4.38 -3.97
N LEU A 149 -6.15 -5.06 -5.11
CA LEU A 149 -5.78 -6.47 -5.24
C LEU A 149 -4.28 -6.67 -4.99
N SER A 150 -3.44 -5.81 -5.56
CA SER A 150 -1.99 -5.82 -5.34
C SER A 150 -1.63 -5.54 -3.88
N SER A 151 -2.33 -4.65 -3.18
CA SER A 151 -2.15 -4.42 -1.74
C SER A 151 -2.47 -5.67 -0.94
N TRP A 152 -3.55 -6.39 -1.25
CA TRP A 152 -3.87 -7.64 -0.56
C TRP A 152 -2.85 -8.75 -0.84
N VAL A 153 -2.42 -8.93 -2.10
CA VAL A 153 -1.34 -9.87 -2.43
C VAL A 153 -0.05 -9.49 -1.72
N SER A 154 0.23 -8.19 -1.65
CA SER A 154 1.41 -7.67 -0.96
C SER A 154 1.38 -8.02 0.52
N TYR A 155 0.24 -7.82 1.17
CA TYR A 155 0.03 -8.25 2.56
C TYR A 155 0.21 -9.76 2.75
N LYS A 156 -0.24 -10.59 1.80
CA LYS A 156 -0.18 -12.06 1.91
C LYS A 156 1.18 -12.68 1.58
N LEU A 157 1.99 -12.03 0.75
CA LEU A 157 3.27 -12.59 0.27
C LEU A 157 4.50 -11.83 0.80
N PHE A 158 4.30 -10.79 1.62
CA PHE A 158 5.39 -10.12 2.33
C PHE A 158 6.13 -11.15 3.21
N PRO A 159 7.48 -11.18 3.25
CA PRO A 159 8.46 -10.14 2.84
C PRO A 159 8.93 -10.20 1.38
N PHE A 160 8.24 -10.92 0.49
CA PHE A 160 8.60 -11.09 -0.92
C PHE A 160 9.92 -11.82 -1.18
N ILE A 161 10.28 -12.75 -0.29
CA ILE A 161 11.47 -13.59 -0.43
C ILE A 161 11.04 -14.98 -0.91
N PRO A 162 11.01 -15.24 -2.23
CA PRO A 162 10.68 -16.56 -2.74
C PRO A 162 11.79 -17.56 -2.44
N THR A 163 11.41 -18.77 -2.05
CA THR A 163 12.28 -19.90 -1.79
C THR A 163 11.71 -21.17 -2.40
N PHE A 164 12.60 -22.03 -2.89
CA PHE A 164 12.27 -23.39 -3.33
C PHE A 164 12.80 -24.43 -2.34
N ASP A 165 13.08 -24.02 -1.11
CA ASP A 165 13.49 -24.92 -0.06
C ASP A 165 12.33 -25.84 0.36
N TRP A 166 12.57 -27.14 0.28
CA TRP A 166 11.59 -28.16 0.63
C TRP A 166 11.18 -28.10 2.10
N GLN A 167 12.09 -27.67 2.99
CA GLN A 167 11.78 -27.55 4.40
C GLN A 167 10.79 -26.40 4.65
N ASN A 168 11.04 -25.22 4.05
CA ASN A 168 10.09 -24.10 4.08
C ASN A 168 8.70 -24.50 3.57
N MET A 169 8.63 -25.16 2.40
CA MET A 169 7.35 -25.59 1.83
C MET A 169 6.55 -26.49 2.78
N LYS A 170 7.24 -27.38 3.52
CA LYS A 170 6.60 -28.19 4.57
C LYS A 170 6.14 -27.34 5.72
N ASP A 171 6.99 -26.44 6.20
CA ASP A 171 6.74 -25.57 7.35
C ASP A 171 5.51 -24.68 7.11
N SER A 172 5.40 -24.05 5.93
CA SER A 172 4.23 -23.26 5.52
C SER A 172 2.90 -24.05 5.51
N LEU A 173 2.95 -25.37 5.34
CA LEU A 173 1.77 -26.24 5.32
C LEU A 173 1.45 -26.87 6.68
N LYS A 174 2.36 -26.83 7.66
CA LYS A 174 2.13 -27.42 8.99
C LYS A 174 0.89 -26.83 9.68
N PRO A 175 0.65 -25.50 9.68
CA PRO A 175 -0.52 -24.91 10.33
C PRO A 175 -1.85 -25.28 9.65
N LEU A 176 -1.82 -25.75 8.39
CA LEU A 176 -2.99 -26.24 7.69
C LEU A 176 -3.25 -27.74 7.96
N LEU A 177 -2.19 -28.55 7.92
CA LEU A 177 -2.31 -30.02 7.84
C LEU A 177 -2.02 -30.75 9.14
N LEU A 178 -1.09 -30.25 9.95
CA LEU A 178 -0.58 -30.96 11.14
C LEU A 178 -1.00 -30.31 12.46
N ASN A 179 -0.97 -28.98 12.52
CA ASN A 179 -1.30 -28.19 13.72
C ASN A 179 -2.39 -27.15 13.40
N PRO A 180 -3.60 -27.56 12.99
CA PRO A 180 -4.68 -26.63 12.71
C PRO A 180 -5.14 -25.93 13.98
N ASP A 181 -4.89 -24.63 14.07
CA ASP A 181 -5.46 -23.77 15.11
C ASP A 181 -6.58 -22.92 14.52
N PHE A 182 -7.79 -23.07 15.08
CA PHE A 182 -8.96 -22.37 14.58
C PHE A 182 -9.24 -21.15 15.43
N GLU A 183 -9.14 -19.98 14.81
CA GLU A 183 -9.37 -18.69 15.45
C GLU A 183 -10.48 -17.96 14.69
N ILE A 184 -11.58 -17.68 15.40
CA ILE A 184 -12.79 -17.10 14.81
C ILE A 184 -12.49 -15.75 14.13
N LEU A 185 -11.67 -14.90 14.77
CA LEU A 185 -11.34 -13.59 14.22
C LEU A 185 -10.58 -13.72 12.90
N SER A 186 -9.50 -14.50 12.88
CA SER A 186 -8.73 -14.78 11.67
C SER A 186 -9.58 -15.41 10.58
N PHE A 187 -10.47 -16.34 10.92
CA PHE A 187 -11.40 -16.96 9.96
C PHE A 187 -12.37 -15.95 9.35
N VAL A 188 -13.02 -15.11 10.16
CA VAL A 188 -13.96 -14.08 9.70
C VAL A 188 -13.23 -13.02 8.87
N GLY A 189 -12.05 -12.59 9.32
CA GLY A 189 -11.22 -11.60 8.62
C GLY A 189 -10.80 -12.06 7.22
N ASN A 190 -10.36 -13.32 7.09
CA ASN A 190 -10.02 -13.91 5.79
C ASN A 190 -11.28 -14.09 4.91
N THR A 191 -12.41 -14.52 5.49
CA THR A 191 -13.68 -14.64 4.75
C THR A 191 -14.08 -13.32 4.11
N ILE A 192 -14.05 -12.24 4.87
CA ILE A 192 -14.51 -10.92 4.40
C ILE A 192 -13.52 -10.31 3.41
N SER A 193 -12.22 -10.51 3.63
CA SER A 193 -11.18 -10.10 2.68
C SER A 193 -11.36 -10.79 1.33
N VAL A 194 -11.54 -12.11 1.32
CA VAL A 194 -11.75 -12.89 0.09
C VAL A 194 -13.09 -12.54 -0.58
N TYR A 195 -14.13 -12.27 0.21
CA TYR A 195 -15.41 -11.81 -0.33
C TYR A 195 -15.28 -10.42 -1.00
N LEU A 196 -14.54 -9.49 -0.38
CA LEU A 196 -14.23 -8.19 -0.98
C LEU A 196 -13.48 -8.35 -2.31
N ILE A 197 -12.53 -9.28 -2.40
CA ILE A 197 -11.83 -9.60 -3.66
C ILE A 197 -12.83 -10.05 -4.72
N GLY A 198 -13.76 -10.94 -4.40
CA GLY A 198 -14.84 -11.35 -5.31
C GLY A 198 -15.65 -10.15 -5.81
N TYR A 199 -16.02 -9.24 -4.92
CA TYR A 199 -16.69 -7.98 -5.26
C TYR A 199 -15.84 -7.08 -6.18
N LEU A 200 -14.54 -6.95 -5.91
CA LEU A 200 -13.63 -6.15 -6.73
C LEU A 200 -13.48 -6.71 -8.15
N PHE A 201 -13.33 -8.04 -8.30
CA PHE A 201 -13.33 -8.68 -9.62
C PHE A 201 -14.65 -8.45 -10.34
N HIS A 202 -15.79 -8.57 -9.66
CA HIS A 202 -17.10 -8.31 -10.27
C HIS A 202 -17.26 -6.88 -10.79
N LYS A 203 -16.66 -5.90 -10.11
CA LYS A 203 -16.68 -4.49 -10.52
C LYS A 203 -15.63 -4.14 -11.56
N SER A 204 -14.68 -5.03 -11.82
CA SER A 204 -13.70 -4.85 -12.89
C SER A 204 -14.33 -5.01 -14.28
N SER A 205 -13.68 -4.46 -15.30
CA SER A 205 -14.10 -4.60 -16.70
C SER A 205 -13.80 -5.98 -17.32
N MET A 206 -13.41 -6.99 -16.53
CA MET A 206 -13.06 -8.32 -17.03
C MET A 206 -14.27 -9.09 -17.58
N LYS A 207 -14.05 -9.92 -18.61
CA LYS A 207 -15.12 -10.72 -19.24
C LYS A 207 -15.66 -11.84 -18.34
N GLN A 208 -14.79 -12.48 -17.55
CA GLN A 208 -15.12 -13.63 -16.70
C GLN A 208 -14.67 -13.38 -15.25
N PRO A 209 -15.21 -12.35 -14.58
CA PRO A 209 -14.67 -11.88 -13.30
C PRO A 209 -14.71 -12.94 -12.21
N THR A 210 -15.77 -13.76 -12.15
CA THR A 210 -15.90 -14.83 -11.15
C THR A 210 -14.84 -15.93 -11.33
N LEU A 211 -14.51 -16.28 -12.58
CA LEU A 211 -13.49 -17.29 -12.86
C LEU A 211 -12.10 -16.78 -12.45
N TYR A 212 -11.78 -15.55 -12.83
CA TYR A 212 -10.52 -14.91 -12.45
C TYR A 212 -10.39 -14.73 -10.95
N TYR A 213 -11.46 -14.37 -10.24
CA TYR A 213 -11.50 -14.34 -8.79
C TYR A 213 -11.09 -15.67 -8.16
N VAL A 214 -11.73 -16.78 -8.59
CA VAL A 214 -11.46 -18.11 -8.04
C VAL A 214 -10.00 -18.50 -8.30
N PHE A 215 -9.53 -18.37 -9.54
CA PHE A 215 -8.12 -18.65 -9.87
C PHE A 215 -7.15 -17.77 -9.09
N PHE A 216 -7.45 -16.48 -8.96
CA PHE A 216 -6.61 -15.52 -8.24
C PHE A 216 -6.42 -15.93 -6.79
N VAL A 217 -7.50 -16.29 -6.08
CA VAL A 217 -7.41 -16.75 -4.69
C VAL A 217 -6.60 -18.04 -4.58
N TYR A 218 -6.84 -19.03 -5.43
CA TYR A 218 -6.06 -20.28 -5.41
C TYR A 218 -4.59 -20.06 -5.73
N ILE A 219 -4.26 -19.18 -6.68
CA ILE A 219 -2.88 -18.84 -7.01
C ILE A 219 -2.21 -18.19 -5.81
N VAL A 220 -2.84 -17.21 -5.15
CA VAL A 220 -2.24 -16.54 -4.00
C VAL A 220 -2.02 -17.50 -2.84
N LEU A 221 -3.01 -18.36 -2.51
CA LEU A 221 -2.84 -19.41 -1.51
C LEU A 221 -1.71 -20.37 -1.88
N GLY A 222 -1.63 -20.81 -3.13
CA GLY A 222 -0.57 -21.71 -3.59
C GLY A 222 0.82 -21.04 -3.60
N LEU A 223 0.88 -19.74 -3.87
CA LEU A 223 2.13 -18.98 -3.88
C LEU A 223 2.74 -18.86 -2.49
N GLN A 224 1.93 -18.76 -1.42
CA GLN A 224 2.42 -18.64 -0.04
C GLN A 224 3.41 -19.74 0.35
N ILE A 225 3.24 -20.97 -0.17
CA ILE A 225 4.12 -22.12 0.06
C ILE A 225 5.58 -21.83 -0.35
N PHE A 226 5.77 -20.93 -1.32
CA PHE A 226 7.06 -20.58 -1.89
C PHE A 226 7.67 -19.32 -1.26
N PHE A 227 7.10 -18.72 -0.22
CA PHE A 227 7.67 -17.55 0.45
C PHE A 227 8.13 -17.89 1.86
N ILE A 228 9.26 -17.31 2.28
CA ILE A 228 9.82 -17.49 3.62
C ILE A 228 8.95 -16.79 4.66
N ASP A 229 8.74 -17.44 5.81
CA ASP A 229 7.94 -16.94 6.94
C ASP A 229 6.48 -16.62 6.58
N VAL A 230 5.97 -17.27 5.52
CA VAL A 230 4.57 -17.18 5.10
C VAL A 230 3.91 -18.54 5.28
N ASP A 231 2.91 -18.58 6.15
CA ASP A 231 2.19 -19.79 6.52
C ASP A 231 0.77 -19.79 5.96
N ILE A 232 0.31 -20.97 5.55
CA ILE A 232 -1.09 -21.18 5.18
C ILE A 232 -1.81 -21.75 6.39
N SER A 233 -2.77 -21.00 6.93
CA SER A 233 -3.59 -21.43 8.07
C SER A 233 -4.90 -22.07 7.65
N ILE A 234 -5.47 -22.91 8.52
CA ILE A 234 -6.82 -23.45 8.35
C ILE A 234 -7.88 -22.34 8.28
N ASN A 235 -7.70 -21.25 9.05
CA ASN A 235 -8.59 -20.10 9.08
C ASN A 235 -8.66 -19.40 7.71
N GLU A 236 -7.53 -19.30 7.02
CA GLU A 236 -7.44 -18.72 5.70
C GLU A 236 -8.11 -19.59 4.63
N VAL A 237 -7.83 -20.90 4.64
CA VAL A 237 -8.43 -21.83 3.67
C VAL A 237 -9.94 -21.94 3.85
N LEU A 238 -10.41 -22.14 5.09
CA LEU A 238 -11.84 -22.20 5.38
C LEU A 238 -12.52 -20.86 5.08
N GLY A 239 -11.88 -19.74 5.44
CA GLY A 239 -12.41 -18.41 5.15
C GLY A 239 -12.57 -18.17 3.65
N ALA A 240 -11.57 -18.56 2.85
CA ALA A 240 -11.65 -18.48 1.40
C ALA A 240 -12.78 -19.35 0.81
N ILE A 241 -12.93 -20.60 1.30
CA ILE A 241 -14.00 -21.50 0.86
C ILE A 241 -15.37 -20.90 1.17
N VAL A 242 -15.59 -20.44 2.40
CA VAL A 242 -16.86 -19.83 2.82
C VAL A 242 -17.14 -18.56 2.03
N ALA A 243 -16.14 -17.71 1.81
CA ALA A 243 -16.28 -16.51 1.00
C ALA A 243 -16.69 -16.83 -0.44
N MET A 244 -16.12 -17.87 -1.05
CA MET A 244 -16.51 -18.32 -2.39
C MET A 244 -17.95 -18.84 -2.42
N ILE A 245 -18.35 -19.68 -1.46
CA ILE A 245 -19.73 -20.18 -1.36
C ILE A 245 -20.72 -19.02 -1.23
N LEU A 246 -20.44 -18.08 -0.31
CA LEU A 246 -21.24 -16.88 -0.11
C LEU A 246 -21.26 -16.02 -1.38
N TRP A 247 -20.15 -15.87 -2.08
CA TRP A 247 -20.07 -15.14 -3.33
C TRP A 247 -20.99 -15.73 -4.40
N PHE A 248 -20.95 -17.04 -4.63
CA PHE A 248 -21.83 -17.70 -5.60
C PHE A 248 -23.32 -17.60 -5.22
N GLY A 249 -23.64 -17.70 -3.93
CA GLY A 249 -25.02 -17.56 -3.43
C GLY A 249 -25.55 -16.12 -3.45
N SER A 250 -24.67 -15.12 -3.31
CA SER A 250 -25.06 -13.71 -3.17
C SER A 250 -24.76 -12.84 -4.39
N ALA A 251 -24.09 -13.34 -5.43
CA ALA A 251 -23.70 -12.54 -6.61
C ALA A 251 -24.89 -11.84 -7.32
N ALA A 252 -26.10 -12.38 -7.22
CA ALA A 252 -27.32 -11.73 -7.71
C ALA A 252 -27.85 -10.66 -6.72
N TYR A 253 -27.74 -10.90 -5.42
CA TYR A 253 -28.23 -10.06 -4.32
C TYR A 253 -27.34 -8.83 -4.05
N VAL A 254 -26.02 -8.99 -4.22
CA VAL A 254 -25.00 -7.93 -4.13
C VAL A 254 -25.28 -6.77 -5.09
N ARG A 255 -25.87 -7.05 -6.26
CA ARG A 255 -26.24 -6.01 -7.23
C ARG A 255 -27.31 -5.06 -6.70
N ALA A 256 -28.13 -5.51 -5.75
CA ALA A 256 -29.27 -4.77 -5.24
C ALA A 256 -28.98 -4.04 -3.91
N HIS A 257 -28.06 -4.53 -3.06
CA HIS A 257 -27.98 -4.09 -1.66
C HIS A 257 -26.58 -3.70 -1.19
N HIS A 258 -25.97 -2.72 -1.86
CA HIS A 258 -24.66 -2.14 -1.50
C HIS A 258 -24.61 -1.61 -0.05
N ALA A 259 -25.73 -1.14 0.51
CA ALA A 259 -25.80 -0.70 1.91
C ALA A 259 -25.54 -1.83 2.91
N LEU A 260 -26.06 -3.03 2.66
CA LEU A 260 -25.80 -4.20 3.51
C LEU A 260 -24.32 -4.57 3.50
N LEU A 261 -23.68 -4.50 2.33
CA LEU A 261 -22.23 -4.74 2.21
C LEU A 261 -21.42 -3.73 3.00
N VAL A 262 -21.77 -2.44 2.95
CA VAL A 262 -21.11 -1.42 3.79
C VAL A 262 -21.29 -1.74 5.26
N CYS A 263 -22.50 -2.09 5.70
CA CYS A 263 -22.75 -2.42 7.11
C CYS A 263 -21.93 -3.63 7.57
N LEU A 264 -21.92 -4.72 6.80
CA LEU A 264 -21.17 -5.94 7.14
C LEU A 264 -19.66 -5.68 7.13
N PHE A 265 -19.17 -4.97 6.11
CA PHE A 265 -17.74 -4.64 6.01
C PHE A 265 -17.31 -3.69 7.13
N THR A 266 -18.13 -2.70 7.47
CA THR A 266 -17.89 -1.78 8.60
C THR A 266 -17.89 -2.51 9.93
N ALA A 267 -18.87 -3.39 10.17
CA ALA A 267 -18.93 -4.21 11.37
C ALA A 267 -17.67 -5.09 11.51
N MET A 268 -17.16 -5.63 10.39
CA MET A 268 -15.90 -6.37 10.38
C MET A 268 -14.70 -5.49 10.68
N LEU A 269 -14.58 -4.29 10.10
CA LEU A 269 -13.47 -3.39 10.42
C LEU A 269 -13.46 -3.06 11.92
N VAL A 270 -14.63 -2.72 12.47
CA VAL A 270 -14.80 -2.47 13.91
C VAL A 270 -14.37 -3.69 14.71
N PHE A 271 -14.82 -4.88 14.35
CA PHE A 271 -14.44 -6.10 15.07
C PHE A 271 -12.95 -6.42 14.96
N TYR A 272 -12.37 -6.28 13.78
CA TYR A 272 -10.97 -6.60 13.50
C TYR A 272 -10.01 -5.68 14.24
N PHE A 273 -10.29 -4.37 14.26
CA PHE A 273 -9.39 -3.39 14.88
C PHE A 273 -9.63 -3.19 16.38
N LEU A 274 -10.78 -3.61 16.92
CA LEU A 274 -11.10 -3.45 18.34
C LEU A 274 -11.03 -4.75 19.14
N TYR A 275 -10.91 -5.92 18.50
CA TYR A 275 -10.67 -7.18 19.21
C TYR A 275 -9.30 -7.15 19.92
N PRO A 276 -9.16 -7.69 21.15
CA PRO A 276 -10.11 -8.49 21.94
C PRO A 276 -11.17 -7.73 22.74
N PHE A 277 -11.36 -6.43 22.51
CA PHE A 277 -12.26 -5.55 23.28
C PHE A 277 -11.88 -5.45 24.76
N GLU A 278 -10.57 -5.41 25.02
CA GLU A 278 -10.03 -5.18 26.35
C GLU A 278 -9.97 -3.67 26.64
N TRP A 279 -10.95 -3.19 27.40
CA TRP A 279 -11.07 -1.78 27.74
C TRP A 279 -10.20 -1.43 28.95
N LEU A 280 -9.43 -0.35 28.83
CA LEU A 280 -8.62 0.18 29.92
C LEU A 280 -9.40 1.18 30.77
N MET A 281 -9.05 1.23 32.06
CA MET A 281 -9.51 2.28 32.98
C MET A 281 -8.75 3.61 32.80
N HIS A 282 -7.60 3.58 32.12
CA HIS A 282 -6.78 4.75 31.78
C HIS A 282 -6.71 4.89 30.27
N TYR A 283 -6.82 6.12 29.77
CA TYR A 283 -6.83 6.41 28.34
C TYR A 283 -5.40 6.60 27.82
N HIS A 284 -5.15 6.15 26.59
CA HIS A 284 -3.93 6.48 25.85
C HIS A 284 -3.99 7.91 25.29
N SER A 285 -2.85 8.54 25.07
CA SER A 285 -2.78 9.82 24.37
C SER A 285 -3.01 9.62 22.87
N PHE A 286 -3.91 10.39 22.27
CA PHE A 286 -4.10 10.40 20.81
C PHE A 286 -3.01 11.24 20.12
N SER A 287 -2.29 10.64 19.16
CA SER A 287 -1.28 11.33 18.37
C SER A 287 -1.91 12.04 17.16
N PHE A 288 -1.74 13.37 17.11
CA PHE A 288 -2.10 14.16 15.94
C PHE A 288 -1.00 14.20 14.88
N VAL A 289 0.15 13.55 15.12
CA VAL A 289 1.25 13.46 14.15
C VAL A 289 0.98 12.27 13.24
N PRO A 290 0.72 12.48 11.94
CA PRO A 290 0.44 11.37 11.03
C PRO A 290 1.62 10.40 10.90
N PHE A 291 1.30 9.13 10.67
CA PHE A 291 2.23 8.04 10.43
C PHE A 291 3.24 7.79 11.56
N SER A 292 3.01 8.29 12.78
CA SER A 292 3.97 8.12 13.88
C SER A 292 4.16 6.65 14.26
N GLY A 293 3.09 5.86 14.23
CA GLY A 293 3.15 4.40 14.40
C GLY A 293 3.87 3.69 13.24
N PHE A 294 3.69 4.17 12.00
CA PHE A 294 4.36 3.59 10.82
C PHE A 294 5.86 3.95 10.72
N LEU A 295 6.27 5.05 11.35
CA LEU A 295 7.65 5.55 11.31
C LEU A 295 8.48 5.08 12.51
N THR A 296 7.87 4.34 13.44
CA THR A 296 8.53 3.75 14.61
C THR A 296 8.35 2.24 14.62
N GLY A 297 9.22 1.51 15.33
CA GLY A 297 9.13 0.05 15.42
C GLY A 297 9.65 -0.71 14.19
N SER A 298 9.11 -1.91 13.95
CA SER A 298 9.56 -2.80 12.88
C SER A 298 9.01 -2.38 11.51
N ILE A 299 9.93 -2.15 10.57
CA ILE A 299 9.61 -1.81 9.17
C ILE A 299 8.71 -2.87 8.53
N GLU A 300 8.95 -4.15 8.83
CA GLU A 300 8.20 -5.28 8.28
C GLU A 300 6.72 -5.23 8.70
N VAL A 301 6.47 -5.04 9.99
CA VAL A 301 5.13 -4.90 10.56
C VAL A 301 4.43 -3.67 9.98
N ASN A 302 5.15 -2.56 9.81
CA ASN A 302 4.60 -1.33 9.27
C ASN A 302 4.21 -1.46 7.79
N PHE A 303 5.01 -2.15 6.96
CA PHE A 303 4.64 -2.43 5.58
C PHE A 303 3.42 -3.36 5.48
N LEU A 304 3.39 -4.43 6.28
CA LEU A 304 2.24 -5.34 6.37
C LEU A 304 0.96 -4.57 6.72
N ASN A 305 1.01 -3.75 7.77
CA ASN A 305 -0.10 -2.91 8.20
C ASN A 305 -0.53 -1.92 7.10
N LEU A 306 0.42 -1.33 6.37
CA LEU A 306 0.11 -0.39 5.30
C LEU A 306 -0.63 -1.08 4.16
N PHE A 307 -0.14 -2.24 3.70
CA PHE A 307 -0.78 -3.02 2.65
C PHE A 307 -2.20 -3.45 3.04
N LEU A 308 -2.37 -3.93 4.27
CA LEU A 308 -3.68 -4.31 4.80
C LEU A 308 -4.63 -3.10 4.86
N LYS A 309 -4.20 -1.98 5.45
CA LYS A 309 -5.02 -0.77 5.57
C LYS A 309 -5.36 -0.15 4.21
N LEU A 310 -4.44 -0.15 3.24
CA LEU A 310 -4.72 0.28 1.87
C LEU A 310 -5.81 -0.57 1.21
N PHE A 311 -5.75 -1.90 1.38
CA PHE A 311 -6.76 -2.81 0.88
C PHE A 311 -8.13 -2.59 1.56
N LEU A 312 -8.16 -2.55 2.88
CA LEU A 312 -9.39 -2.43 3.66
C LEU A 312 -10.07 -1.06 3.46
N TYR A 313 -9.33 0.04 3.64
CA TYR A 313 -9.89 1.40 3.52
C TYR A 313 -10.23 1.76 2.07
N GLY A 314 -9.41 1.33 1.12
CA GLY A 314 -9.71 1.49 -0.29
C GLY A 314 -10.92 0.64 -0.72
N GLY A 315 -11.05 -0.57 -0.19
CA GLY A 315 -12.22 -1.43 -0.35
C GLY A 315 -13.50 -0.78 0.18
N LEU A 316 -13.46 -0.21 1.39
CA LEU A 316 -14.57 0.54 1.97
C LEU A 316 -15.01 1.71 1.08
N LEU A 317 -14.06 2.53 0.61
CA LEU A 317 -14.33 3.62 -0.34
C LEU A 317 -14.96 3.10 -1.64
N LYS A 318 -14.45 1.99 -2.18
CA LYS A 318 -14.99 1.40 -3.41
C LYS A 318 -16.45 0.98 -3.26
N ILE A 319 -16.79 0.33 -2.14
CA ILE A 319 -18.16 -0.10 -1.85
C ILE A 319 -19.06 1.14 -1.68
N LEU A 320 -18.60 2.16 -0.94
CA LEU A 320 -19.35 3.39 -0.72
C LEU A 320 -19.62 4.20 -2.00
N TRP A 321 -18.68 4.21 -2.96
CA TRP A 321 -18.89 4.88 -4.25
C TRP A 321 -19.92 4.20 -5.15
N ASP A 322 -20.25 2.94 -4.89
CA ASP A 322 -21.29 2.23 -5.63
C ASP A 322 -22.70 2.45 -5.04
N ILE A 323 -22.79 3.10 -3.88
CA ILE A 323 -24.04 3.67 -3.37
C ILE A 323 -24.27 5.01 -4.09
N PRO A 324 -25.52 5.40 -4.40
CA PRO A 324 -25.85 6.71 -5.00
C PRO A 324 -25.62 7.90 -4.03
N LEU A 325 -24.42 8.01 -3.45
CA LEU A 325 -23.95 9.09 -2.62
C LEU A 325 -23.03 10.01 -3.42
N LYS A 326 -22.94 11.27 -3.00
CA LYS A 326 -21.90 12.16 -3.53
C LYS A 326 -20.52 11.62 -3.12
N PRO A 327 -19.48 11.66 -3.98
CA PRO A 327 -18.16 11.13 -3.64
C PRO A 327 -17.56 11.71 -2.35
N PHE A 328 -17.83 12.97 -2.06
CA PHE A 328 -17.41 13.60 -0.81
C PHE A 328 -18.13 13.04 0.42
N THR A 329 -19.41 12.66 0.30
CA THR A 329 -20.15 11.99 1.38
C THR A 329 -19.57 10.59 1.66
N ALA A 330 -19.18 9.85 0.62
CA ALA A 330 -18.48 8.57 0.77
C ALA A 330 -17.14 8.75 1.49
N LEU A 331 -16.37 9.79 1.16
CA LEU A 331 -15.14 10.13 1.88
C LEU A 331 -15.43 10.40 3.37
N MET A 332 -16.38 11.28 3.67
CA MET A 332 -16.72 11.63 5.05
C MET A 332 -17.19 10.42 5.84
N ALA A 333 -18.00 9.54 5.25
CA ALA A 333 -18.46 8.32 5.88
C ALA A 333 -17.28 7.37 6.19
N ALA A 334 -16.40 7.11 5.21
CA ALA A 334 -15.24 6.25 5.41
C ALA A 334 -14.28 6.82 6.47
N SER A 335 -13.95 8.10 6.39
CA SER A 335 -13.09 8.77 7.37
C SER A 335 -13.70 8.79 8.77
N PHE A 336 -15.02 8.94 8.89
CA PHE A 336 -15.71 8.89 10.18
C PHE A 336 -15.71 7.47 10.78
N ILE A 337 -15.94 6.44 9.96
CA ILE A 337 -15.89 5.04 10.39
C ILE A 337 -14.49 4.72 10.93
N VAL A 338 -13.46 4.99 10.12
CA VAL A 338 -12.08 4.66 10.45
C VAL A 338 -11.57 5.51 11.61
N GLY A 339 -11.88 6.81 11.63
CA GLY A 339 -11.54 7.69 12.75
C GLY A 339 -12.29 7.36 14.04
N GLY A 340 -13.51 6.85 13.94
CA GLY A 340 -14.26 6.33 15.08
C GLY A 340 -13.60 5.10 15.68
N ILE A 341 -13.07 4.20 14.85
CA ILE A 341 -12.30 3.02 15.32
C ILE A 341 -11.04 3.48 16.06
N GLU A 342 -10.23 4.36 15.47
CA GLU A 342 -9.04 4.92 16.12
C GLU A 342 -9.37 5.67 17.43
N PHE A 343 -10.48 6.42 17.44
CA PHE A 343 -10.95 7.08 18.66
C PHE A 343 -11.34 6.07 19.75
N LEU A 344 -11.98 4.95 19.38
CA LEU A 344 -12.32 3.90 20.34
C LEU A 344 -11.09 3.18 20.88
N GLN A 345 -10.03 3.04 20.08
CA GLN A 345 -8.76 2.44 20.51
C GLN A 345 -8.05 3.23 21.62
N ILE A 346 -8.35 4.52 21.80
CA ILE A 346 -7.90 5.32 22.97
C ILE A 346 -8.24 4.66 24.30
N PHE A 347 -9.37 3.94 24.34
CA PHE A 347 -9.90 3.31 25.54
C PHE A 347 -9.54 1.82 25.64
N MET A 348 -8.68 1.31 24.76
CA MET A 348 -8.35 -0.12 24.70
C MET A 348 -6.90 -0.41 25.06
N SER A 349 -6.63 -1.63 25.52
CA SER A 349 -5.29 -2.13 25.89
C SER A 349 -4.37 -2.38 24.69
N ALA A 350 -4.76 -1.96 23.50
CA ALA A 350 -4.06 -2.26 22.27
C ALA A 350 -2.62 -1.72 22.32
N GLU A 351 -1.67 -2.54 21.87
CA GLU A 351 -0.25 -2.15 21.69
C GLU A 351 -0.05 -1.05 20.63
N HIS A 352 -1.11 -0.61 19.98
CA HIS A 352 -1.11 0.45 18.98
C HIS A 352 -1.29 1.82 19.62
N THR A 353 -0.55 2.81 19.11
CA THR A 353 -0.72 4.22 19.49
C THR A 353 -1.83 4.81 18.63
N PRO A 354 -2.98 5.22 19.22
CA PRO A 354 -4.07 5.81 18.45
C PRO A 354 -3.62 7.09 17.75
N GLU A 355 -3.83 7.19 16.45
CA GLU A 355 -3.30 8.29 15.65
C GLU A 355 -4.18 8.71 14.47
N ILE A 356 -3.99 9.95 14.00
CA ILE A 356 -4.77 10.52 12.87
C ILE A 356 -4.51 9.85 11.51
N THR A 357 -3.57 8.90 11.45
CA THR A 357 -3.09 8.27 10.21
C THR A 357 -4.20 7.62 9.41
N ASP A 358 -5.07 6.86 10.06
CA ASP A 358 -6.02 6.03 9.33
C ASP A 358 -7.09 6.86 8.60
N PRO A 359 -7.73 7.87 9.23
CA PRO A 359 -8.56 8.84 8.51
C PRO A 359 -7.81 9.56 7.38
N LEU A 360 -6.53 9.91 7.60
CA LEU A 360 -5.71 10.57 6.58
C LEU A 360 -5.39 9.64 5.40
N LEU A 361 -5.15 8.36 5.65
CA LEU A 361 -4.98 7.34 4.61
C LEU A 361 -6.22 7.24 3.73
N VAL A 362 -7.42 7.24 4.31
CA VAL A 362 -8.69 7.29 3.55
C VAL A 362 -8.73 8.53 2.64
N VAL A 363 -8.34 9.70 3.16
CA VAL A 363 -8.28 10.96 2.39
C VAL A 363 -7.28 10.85 1.24
N ILE A 364 -6.07 10.32 1.50
CA ILE A 364 -5.03 10.13 0.50
C ILE A 364 -5.52 9.20 -0.61
N ILE A 365 -6.09 8.04 -0.27
CA ILE A 365 -6.67 7.09 -1.23
C ILE A 365 -7.74 7.78 -2.08
N TYR A 366 -8.66 8.52 -1.46
CA TYR A 366 -9.72 9.24 -2.17
C TYR A 366 -9.20 10.27 -3.18
N TYR A 367 -8.09 10.96 -2.89
CA TYR A 367 -7.49 11.94 -3.81
C TYR A 367 -6.62 11.31 -4.90
N LEU A 368 -6.01 10.15 -4.62
CA LEU A 368 -5.23 9.40 -5.60
C LEU A 368 -6.12 8.67 -6.60
N THR A 369 -7.31 8.27 -6.19
CA THR A 369 -8.24 7.52 -7.04
C THR A 369 -9.10 8.43 -7.93
N PRO A 370 -9.15 8.19 -9.24
CA PRO A 370 -10.03 8.95 -10.10
C PRO A 370 -11.49 8.54 -9.85
N LYS A 371 -12.34 9.54 -9.58
CA LYS A 371 -13.75 9.35 -9.13
C LYS A 371 -14.73 9.04 -10.26
N THR A 372 -14.26 9.08 -11.50
CA THR A 372 -15.08 8.89 -12.70
C THR A 372 -14.51 7.73 -13.50
N ASN A 373 -15.36 7.05 -14.27
CA ASN A 373 -14.97 6.04 -15.26
C ASN A 373 -14.21 6.66 -16.45
N GLN A 374 -13.29 7.59 -16.19
CA GLN A 374 -12.37 8.09 -17.18
C GLN A 374 -11.58 6.91 -17.73
N ILE A 375 -11.71 6.75 -19.05
CA ILE A 375 -10.93 5.77 -19.80
C ILE A 375 -9.53 6.35 -19.94
N ILE A 376 -8.54 5.64 -19.41
CA ILE A 376 -7.13 5.98 -19.61
C ILE A 376 -6.69 5.24 -20.86
N ARG A 377 -6.59 5.99 -21.96
CA ARG A 377 -6.13 5.43 -23.24
C ARG A 377 -4.61 5.37 -23.27
N PHE A 378 -4.08 4.16 -23.26
CA PHE A 378 -2.70 3.87 -23.62
C PHE A 378 -2.64 3.65 -25.14
N ALA A 379 -2.85 4.72 -25.92
CA ALA A 379 -2.75 4.62 -27.37
C ALA A 379 -1.27 4.54 -27.78
N PRO A 380 -0.86 3.59 -28.64
CA PRO A 380 0.46 3.66 -29.26
C PRO A 380 0.57 4.98 -30.02
N LYS A 381 1.71 5.67 -29.90
CA LYS A 381 2.01 6.80 -30.76
C LYS A 381 1.94 6.29 -32.20
N THR A 382 0.91 6.68 -32.96
CA THR A 382 0.98 6.60 -34.41
C THR A 382 2.18 7.45 -34.82
N SER A 383 3.22 6.80 -35.33
CA SER A 383 4.35 7.46 -35.97
C SER A 383 3.80 8.25 -37.16
N ALA A 384 3.74 9.57 -37.01
CA ALA A 384 3.61 10.51 -38.11
C ALA A 384 4.94 11.23 -38.27
#